data_AF-A0A5Q0TPK6-F1
#
_entry.id   AF-A0A5Q0TPK6-F1
#
_cell.length_a   1.000
_cell.length_b   1.000
_cell.length_c   1.000
_cell.angle_alpha   90.00
_cell.angle_beta   90.00
_cell.angle_gamma   90.00
#
_symmetry.space_group_name_H-M   'P 1'
#
loop_
_entity.id
_entity.type
_entity.pdbx_description
1 polymer ?
#
loop_
_entity_poly.entity_id
_entity_poly.type
_entity_poly.pdbx_seq_one_letter_code
_entity_poly.pdbx_strand_id
1 'polypeptide(L)'
;MICVWDTLLRKLEEVAKVDLIEVELVGEHKVQLSIDDTLNEKYYAKAAWVSAHMTQFFYSRKDKTYIPAHQILVATIRDLETNEVYLIHLEIYLPQKVVNILKQEGKPVQFRTKIEITIELIEKVRRRFNVSSIAFDSWYVNRRTLLPGVVSELKASARVTEGGRSVPVAEFPEGEFSVTYLNVPIKLIVVVYPVSW
;
A
#
# COMPACT_ATOMS: atom_id res chain seq x y z
N MET A 1 -3.49 34.29 -12.24
CA MET A 1 -2.26 33.75 -11.65
C MET A 1 -2.55 32.29 -11.31
N ILE A 2 -2.22 31.35 -12.19
CA ILE A 2 -2.42 29.91 -11.91
C ILE A 2 -1.35 29.53 -10.91
N CYS A 3 -1.76 29.03 -9.74
CA CYS A 3 -0.85 28.67 -8.68
C CYS A 3 0.04 27.52 -9.17
N VAL A 4 1.35 27.58 -8.94
CA VAL A 4 2.31 26.49 -9.30
C VAL A 4 1.82 25.15 -8.76
N TRP A 5 1.15 25.18 -7.61
CA TRP A 5 0.45 24.06 -7.00
C TRP A 5 -0.64 23.48 -7.91
N ASP A 6 -1.54 24.27 -8.49
CA ASP A 6 -2.61 23.75 -9.36
C ASP A 6 -2.08 22.99 -10.57
N THR A 7 -0.95 23.44 -11.13
CA THR A 7 -0.32 22.78 -12.29
C THR A 7 0.33 21.46 -11.90
N LEU A 8 1.04 21.42 -10.76
CA LEU A 8 1.64 20.19 -10.24
C LEU A 8 0.58 19.16 -9.86
N LEU A 9 -0.51 19.60 -9.22
CA LEU A 9 -1.61 18.76 -8.79
C LEU A 9 -2.34 18.11 -9.98
N ARG A 10 -2.60 18.88 -11.04
CA ARG A 10 -3.18 18.34 -12.28
C ARG A 10 -2.30 17.29 -12.94
N LYS A 11 -0.98 17.52 -12.98
CA LYS A 11 -0.04 16.52 -13.52
C LYS A 11 -0.01 15.25 -12.68
N LEU A 12 -0.04 15.37 -11.35
CA LEU A 12 -0.13 14.21 -10.46
C LEU A 12 -1.44 13.46 -10.65
N GLU A 13 -2.57 14.15 -10.84
CA GLU A 13 -3.85 13.52 -11.19
C GLU A 13 -3.80 12.81 -12.55
N GLU A 14 -3.15 13.40 -13.55
CA GLU A 14 -2.98 12.79 -14.87
C GLU A 14 -2.14 11.51 -14.76
N VAL A 15 -1.03 11.55 -14.02
CA VAL A 15 -0.16 10.39 -13.77
C VAL A 15 -0.85 9.33 -12.91
N ALA A 16 -1.73 9.72 -11.99
CA ALA A 16 -2.47 8.82 -11.12
C ALA A 16 -3.69 8.15 -11.76
N LYS A 17 -4.08 8.56 -12.96
CA LYS A 17 -5.06 7.87 -13.79
C LYS A 17 -4.42 6.80 -14.67
N VAL A 18 -3.13 6.52 -14.48
CA VAL A 18 -2.38 5.60 -15.33
C VAL A 18 -2.28 4.23 -14.67
N ASP A 19 -3.05 3.29 -15.22
CA ASP A 19 -2.85 1.85 -15.02
C ASP A 19 -1.65 1.40 -15.89
N LEU A 20 -0.42 1.53 -15.38
CA LEU A 20 0.79 1.19 -16.14
C LEU A 20 1.07 -0.32 -16.20
N ILE A 21 0.42 -1.09 -17.06
CA ILE A 21 0.90 -2.47 -17.33
C ILE A 21 1.09 -2.72 -18.82
N GLU A 22 2.17 -2.17 -19.37
CA GLU A 22 2.92 -2.79 -20.47
C GLU A 22 4.40 -2.87 -20.09
N VAL A 23 4.73 -3.94 -19.35
CA VAL A 23 6.08 -4.44 -19.17
C VAL A 23 6.16 -5.76 -19.92
N GLU A 24 7.11 -5.88 -20.85
CA GLU A 24 7.45 -7.14 -21.51
C GLU A 24 8.63 -7.76 -20.79
N LEU A 25 8.34 -8.78 -19.98
CA LEU A 25 9.37 -9.64 -19.42
C LEU A 25 9.49 -10.89 -20.28
N VAL A 26 10.67 -11.51 -20.29
CA VAL A 26 10.83 -12.85 -20.86
C VAL A 26 9.93 -13.78 -20.04
N GLY A 27 8.92 -14.39 -20.68
CA GLY A 27 7.68 -14.86 -20.03
C GLY A 27 7.83 -15.89 -18.90
N GLU A 28 8.99 -16.49 -18.72
CA GLU A 28 9.28 -17.45 -17.64
C GLU A 28 9.86 -16.79 -16.37
N HIS A 29 10.38 -15.56 -16.47
CA HIS A 29 11.07 -14.90 -15.35
C HIS A 29 10.15 -14.76 -14.14
N LYS A 30 10.65 -15.21 -12.98
CA LYS A 30 9.94 -15.03 -11.71
C LYS A 30 10.03 -13.58 -11.28
N VAL A 31 8.93 -13.04 -10.78
CA VAL A 31 8.88 -11.66 -10.29
C VAL A 31 8.43 -11.56 -8.85
N GLN A 32 8.92 -10.55 -8.15
CA GLN A 32 8.35 -10.08 -6.90
C GLN A 32 7.47 -8.86 -7.15
N LEU A 33 6.22 -8.90 -6.71
CA LEU A 33 5.32 -7.74 -6.70
C LEU A 33 5.46 -7.01 -5.37
N SER A 34 5.75 -5.70 -5.39
CA SER A 34 5.76 -4.87 -4.19
C SER A 34 4.67 -3.81 -4.30
N ILE A 35 3.82 -3.69 -3.28
CA ILE A 35 2.74 -2.70 -3.20
C ILE A 35 2.95 -1.87 -1.94
N ASP A 36 2.93 -0.56 -2.09
CA ASP A 36 3.11 0.37 -0.98
C ASP A 36 2.25 1.62 -1.21
N ASP A 37 1.93 2.34 -0.15
CA ASP A 37 1.41 3.70 -0.27
C ASP A 37 2.37 4.72 0.31
N THR A 38 2.69 5.71 -0.50
CA THR A 38 3.42 6.86 -0.04
C THR A 38 2.45 7.92 0.45
N LEU A 39 2.61 8.26 1.74
CA LEU A 39 2.02 9.44 2.36
C LEU A 39 3.14 10.48 2.44
N ASN A 40 3.04 11.55 1.64
CA ASN A 40 4.07 12.59 1.64
C ASN A 40 4.19 13.26 3.03
N GLU A 41 3.10 13.36 3.80
CA GLU A 41 3.14 13.77 5.22
C GLU A 41 2.04 13.11 6.07
N LYS A 42 2.43 12.33 7.10
CA LYS A 42 1.53 11.85 8.17
C LYS A 42 1.52 12.85 9.32
N TYR A 43 0.70 13.89 9.23
CA TYR A 43 0.32 14.64 10.43
C TYR A 43 -1.13 14.32 10.76
N TYR A 44 -1.39 14.06 12.05
CA TYR A 44 -2.70 13.77 12.66
C TYR A 44 -3.76 14.88 12.48
N ALA A 45 -3.63 15.71 11.45
CA ALA A 45 -4.55 16.78 11.13
C ALA A 45 -5.83 16.21 10.50
N LYS A 46 -6.97 16.70 10.96
CA LYS A 46 -8.23 16.57 10.24
C LYS A 46 -8.00 17.20 8.85
N ALA A 47 -8.32 16.46 7.79
CA ALA A 47 -8.41 17.02 6.44
C ALA A 47 -9.33 18.26 6.50
N ALA A 48 -8.84 19.41 6.08
CA ALA A 48 -9.55 20.67 6.22
C ALA A 48 -10.42 20.99 5.01
N TRP A 49 -9.93 20.66 3.81
CA TRP A 49 -10.62 20.91 2.56
C TRP A 49 -10.12 19.95 1.47
N VAL A 50 -10.93 19.78 0.44
CA VAL A 50 -10.63 19.01 -0.78
C VAL A 50 -10.80 19.97 -1.94
N SER A 51 -9.77 20.11 -2.77
CA SER A 51 -9.88 20.94 -3.98
C SER A 51 -10.77 20.29 -5.04
N ALA A 52 -11.17 21.06 -6.06
CA ALA A 52 -11.80 20.54 -7.27
C ALA A 52 -10.96 19.46 -8.00
N HIS A 53 -9.69 19.36 -7.61
CA HIS A 53 -8.64 18.49 -8.11
C HIS A 53 -8.43 17.24 -7.22
N MET A 54 -9.37 16.97 -6.30
CA MET A 54 -9.36 15.79 -5.41
C MET A 54 -8.19 15.72 -4.43
N THR A 55 -7.32 16.73 -4.43
CA THR A 55 -6.26 16.92 -3.44
C THR A 55 -6.84 17.24 -2.07
N GLN A 56 -6.47 16.45 -1.07
CA GLN A 56 -6.75 16.76 0.33
C GLN A 56 -5.71 17.73 0.86
N PHE A 57 -6.14 18.63 1.74
CA PHE A 57 -5.24 19.52 2.46
C PHE A 57 -5.22 19.18 3.95
N PHE A 58 -4.03 19.10 4.52
CA PHE A 58 -3.79 18.87 5.94
C PHE A 58 -3.14 20.10 6.56
N TYR A 59 -3.50 20.41 7.80
CA TYR A 59 -2.83 21.50 8.51
C TYR A 59 -1.50 21.02 9.10
N SER A 60 -0.38 21.50 8.56
CA SER A 60 0.94 21.29 9.15
C SER A 60 1.06 22.12 10.43
N ARG A 61 1.17 21.45 11.59
CA ARG A 61 1.43 22.14 12.86
C ARG A 61 2.83 22.74 12.94
N LYS A 62 3.77 22.16 12.18
CA LYS A 62 5.17 22.59 12.08
C LYS A 62 5.25 23.91 11.30
N ASP A 63 4.65 23.94 10.11
CA ASP A 63 4.76 25.06 9.17
C ASP A 63 3.59 26.06 9.29
N LYS A 64 2.65 25.79 10.22
CA LYS A 64 1.44 26.61 10.49
C LYS A 64 0.59 26.89 9.24
N THR A 65 0.66 26.02 8.23
CA THR A 65 -0.01 26.19 6.94
C THR A 65 -0.71 24.91 6.48
N TYR A 66 -1.60 25.04 5.49
CA TYR A 66 -2.21 23.90 4.82
C TYR A 66 -1.30 23.39 3.71
N ILE A 67 -1.04 22.08 3.72
CA ILE A 67 -0.25 21.38 2.71
C ILE A 67 -1.12 20.38 1.95
N PRO A 68 -0.93 20.25 0.63
CA PRO A 68 -1.59 19.19 -0.12
C PRO A 68 -1.01 17.84 0.30
N ALA A 69 -1.88 16.87 0.62
CA ALA A 69 -1.47 15.49 0.78
C ALA A 69 -2.27 14.58 -0.14
N HIS A 70 -1.53 13.78 -0.90
CA HIS A 70 -2.05 12.63 -1.63
C HIS A 70 -1.57 11.38 -0.93
N GLN A 71 -2.41 10.37 -0.93
CA GLN A 71 -1.99 9.01 -0.67
C GLN A 71 -1.84 8.37 -2.03
N ILE A 72 -0.60 8.11 -2.45
CA ILE A 72 -0.34 7.50 -3.75
C ILE A 72 -0.04 6.04 -3.49
N LEU A 73 -0.94 5.18 -3.97
CA LEU A 73 -0.70 3.75 -4.02
C LEU A 73 0.21 3.48 -5.22
N VAL A 74 1.31 2.80 -4.96
CA VAL A 74 2.32 2.46 -5.94
C VAL A 74 2.48 0.95 -5.95
N ALA A 75 2.64 0.37 -7.14
CA ALA A 75 3.13 -0.99 -7.23
C ALA A 75 4.24 -1.14 -8.25
N THR A 76 5.18 -2.00 -7.90
CA THR A 76 6.33 -2.32 -8.72
C THR A 76 6.45 -3.83 -8.88
N ILE A 77 7.01 -4.27 -10.00
CA ILE A 77 7.51 -5.63 -10.14
C ILE A 77 9.02 -5.60 -10.22
N ARG A 78 9.66 -6.49 -9.46
CA ARG A 78 11.09 -6.77 -9.57
C ARG A 78 11.26 -8.07 -10.33
N ASP A 79 11.96 -8.03 -11.45
CA ASP A 79 12.44 -9.22 -12.14
C ASP A 79 13.54 -9.86 -11.28
N LEU A 80 13.35 -11.12 -10.88
CA LEU A 80 14.29 -11.81 -10.00
C LEU A 80 15.51 -12.38 -10.74
N GLU A 81 15.46 -12.47 -12.06
CA GLU A 81 16.58 -12.91 -12.90
C GLU A 81 17.49 -11.73 -13.24
N THR A 82 16.92 -10.60 -13.66
CA THR A 82 17.70 -9.40 -14.05
C THR A 82 17.93 -8.42 -12.91
N ASN A 83 17.19 -8.56 -11.81
CA ASN A 83 17.17 -7.64 -10.69
C ASN A 83 16.62 -6.23 -11.01
N GLU A 84 16.00 -6.05 -12.17
CA GLU A 84 15.39 -4.77 -12.57
C GLU A 84 14.03 -4.55 -11.90
N VAL A 85 13.69 -3.29 -11.66
CA VAL A 85 12.43 -2.88 -11.00
C VAL A 85 11.63 -1.99 -11.93
N TYR A 86 10.37 -2.35 -12.12
CA TYR A 86 9.44 -1.68 -13.01
C TYR A 86 8.25 -1.14 -12.23
N LEU A 87 7.93 0.14 -12.42
CA LEU A 87 6.69 0.74 -11.90
C LEU A 87 5.51 0.28 -12.77
N ILE A 88 4.55 -0.40 -12.16
CA ILE A 88 3.42 -1.00 -12.88
C ILE A 88 2.04 -0.50 -12.44
N HIS A 89 1.97 0.28 -11.38
CA HIS A 89 0.73 0.88 -10.92
C HIS A 89 1.01 2.17 -10.18
N LEU A 90 0.23 3.20 -10.47
CA LEU A 90 0.25 4.45 -9.72
C LEU A 90 -1.18 5.00 -9.67
N GLU A 91 -1.77 5.02 -8.48
CA GLU A 91 -3.14 5.48 -8.26
C GLU A 91 -3.22 6.41 -7.04
N ILE A 92 -3.93 7.53 -7.18
CA ILE A 92 -4.27 8.39 -6.03
C ILE A 92 -5.43 7.73 -5.29
N TYR A 93 -5.18 7.32 -4.05
CA TYR A 93 -6.21 6.80 -3.17
C TYR A 93 -7.12 7.94 -2.70
N LEU A 94 -8.43 7.74 -2.88
CA LEU A 94 -9.49 8.66 -2.45
C LEU A 94 -10.16 8.15 -1.16
N PRO A 95 -9.89 8.75 0.01
CA PRO A 95 -10.59 8.41 1.23
C PRO A 95 -12.09 8.70 1.13
N GLN A 96 -12.89 7.96 1.90
CA GLN A 96 -14.36 8.08 1.90
C GLN A 96 -14.86 9.53 2.03
N LYS A 97 -14.20 10.36 2.85
CA LYS A 97 -14.57 11.78 3.03
C LYS A 97 -14.47 12.58 1.73
N VAL A 98 -13.42 12.33 0.94
CA VAL A 98 -13.21 12.96 -0.38
C VAL A 98 -14.30 12.51 -1.35
N VAL A 99 -14.55 11.20 -1.41
CA VAL A 99 -15.60 10.63 -2.25
C VAL A 99 -16.98 11.23 -1.93
N ASN A 100 -17.27 11.45 -0.64
CA ASN A 100 -18.55 12.05 -0.23
C ASN A 100 -18.71 13.49 -0.73
N ILE A 101 -17.65 14.31 -0.66
CA ILE A 101 -17.66 15.69 -1.18
C ILE A 101 -17.89 15.66 -2.69
N LEU A 102 -17.14 14.84 -3.42
CA LEU A 102 -17.26 14.72 -4.87
C LEU A 102 -18.65 14.24 -5.31
N LYS A 103 -19.28 13.33 -4.55
CA LYS A 103 -20.67 12.91 -4.79
C LYS A 103 -21.66 14.06 -4.60
N GLN A 104 -21.48 14.92 -3.60
CA GLN A 104 -22.32 16.11 -3.40
C GLN A 104 -22.18 17.10 -4.58
N GLU A 105 -21.01 17.15 -5.21
CA GLU A 105 -20.74 17.92 -6.42
C GLU A 105 -21.20 17.22 -7.72
N GLY A 106 -21.89 16.08 -7.62
CA GLY A 106 -22.41 15.34 -8.78
C GLY A 106 -21.35 14.58 -9.59
N LYS A 107 -20.16 14.35 -9.04
CA LYS A 107 -19.10 13.58 -9.70
C LYS A 107 -19.38 12.06 -9.60
N PRO A 108 -19.20 11.29 -10.69
CA PRO A 108 -19.43 9.85 -10.70
C PRO A 108 -18.24 9.10 -10.08
N VAL A 109 -18.09 9.18 -8.75
CA VAL A 109 -17.01 8.52 -8.01
C VAL A 109 -17.54 7.46 -7.04
N GLN A 110 -16.82 6.35 -6.92
CA GLN A 110 -17.09 5.29 -5.95
C GLN A 110 -15.93 5.18 -4.97
N PHE A 111 -16.27 4.91 -3.71
CA PHE A 111 -15.25 4.63 -2.70
C PHE A 111 -14.78 3.20 -2.85
N ARG A 112 -13.46 3.03 -2.82
CA ARG A 112 -12.77 1.75 -2.76
C ARG A 112 -11.76 1.84 -1.63
N THR A 113 -11.67 0.81 -0.81
CA THR A 113 -10.62 0.70 0.22
C THR A 113 -9.29 0.37 -0.44
N LYS A 114 -8.17 0.75 0.19
CA LYS A 114 -6.85 0.33 -0.30
C LYS A 114 -6.73 -1.19 -0.42
N ILE A 115 -7.32 -1.94 0.51
CA ILE A 115 -7.33 -3.41 0.47
C ILE A 115 -8.02 -3.94 -0.79
N GLU A 116 -9.14 -3.36 -1.21
CA GLU A 116 -9.82 -3.75 -2.45
C GLU A 116 -8.96 -3.45 -3.68
N ILE A 117 -8.35 -2.27 -3.73
CA ILE A 117 -7.44 -1.87 -4.80
C ILE A 117 -6.25 -2.84 -4.87
N THR A 118 -5.62 -3.15 -3.74
CA THR A 118 -4.50 -4.09 -3.63
C THR A 118 -4.87 -5.49 -4.13
N ILE A 119 -6.05 -6.02 -3.75
CA ILE A 119 -6.49 -7.35 -4.19
C ILE A 119 -6.70 -7.38 -5.71
N GLU A 120 -7.41 -6.40 -6.26
CA GLU A 120 -7.65 -6.32 -7.71
C GLU A 120 -6.34 -6.20 -8.49
N LEU A 121 -5.38 -5.42 -7.98
CA LEU A 121 -4.06 -5.30 -8.59
C LEU A 121 -3.27 -6.61 -8.54
N ILE A 122 -3.26 -7.31 -7.40
CA ILE A 122 -2.61 -8.62 -7.27
C ILE A 122 -3.18 -9.60 -8.30
N GLU A 123 -4.51 -9.63 -8.46
CA GLU A 123 -5.15 -10.49 -9.46
C GLU A 123 -4.76 -10.11 -10.88
N LYS A 124 -4.74 -8.81 -11.22
CA LYS A 124 -4.34 -8.30 -12.53
C LYS A 124 -2.90 -8.69 -12.87
N VAL A 125 -1.97 -8.53 -11.92
CA VAL A 125 -0.55 -8.84 -12.10
C VAL A 125 -0.32 -10.34 -12.22
N ARG A 126 -0.96 -11.16 -11.37
CA ARG A 126 -0.84 -12.63 -11.42
C ARG A 126 -1.34 -13.26 -12.71
N ARG A 127 -2.27 -12.61 -13.41
CA ARG A 127 -2.74 -13.07 -14.73
C ARG A 127 -1.72 -12.83 -15.85
N ARG A 128 -0.74 -11.94 -15.64
CA ARG A 128 0.22 -11.52 -16.66
C ARG A 128 1.66 -11.94 -16.38
N PHE A 129 2.04 -12.11 -15.12
CA PHE A 129 3.41 -12.37 -14.70
C PHE A 129 3.53 -13.60 -13.80
N ASN A 130 4.68 -14.26 -13.83
CA ASN A 130 5.04 -15.37 -12.95
C ASN A 130 5.42 -14.85 -11.55
N VAL A 131 4.43 -14.39 -10.79
CA VAL A 131 4.63 -13.78 -9.46
C VAL A 131 5.02 -14.85 -8.44
N SER A 132 6.28 -14.84 -7.99
CA SER A 132 6.78 -15.76 -6.96
C SER A 132 6.52 -15.27 -5.54
N SER A 133 6.50 -13.95 -5.34
CA SER A 133 6.28 -13.34 -4.04
C SER A 133 5.58 -11.99 -4.16
N ILE A 134 4.86 -11.61 -3.10
CA ILE A 134 4.18 -10.33 -2.96
C ILE A 134 4.63 -9.68 -1.66
N ALA A 135 5.15 -8.46 -1.72
CA ALA A 135 5.59 -7.70 -0.55
C ALA A 135 4.70 -6.47 -0.35
N PHE A 136 4.28 -6.24 0.88
CA PHE A 136 3.62 -5.01 1.32
C PHE A 136 3.82 -4.81 2.82
N ASP A 137 3.47 -3.62 3.31
CA ASP A 137 3.60 -3.28 4.73
C ASP A 137 2.60 -4.04 5.64
N SER A 138 2.84 -3.97 6.95
CA SER A 138 1.94 -4.58 7.95
C SER A 138 0.50 -4.05 7.96
N TRP A 139 0.24 -2.87 7.39
CA TRP A 139 -1.09 -2.27 7.30
C TRP A 139 -1.96 -2.95 6.24
N TYR A 140 -1.35 -3.45 5.15
CA TYR A 140 -2.06 -4.23 4.13
C TYR A 140 -2.41 -5.64 4.58
N VAL A 141 -1.80 -6.16 5.67
CA VAL A 141 -2.06 -7.52 6.16
C VAL A 141 -3.45 -7.63 6.77
N ASN A 142 -4.29 -8.44 6.13
CA ASN A 142 -5.55 -8.90 6.68
C ASN A 142 -5.91 -10.27 6.06
N ARG A 143 -7.00 -10.88 6.53
CA ARG A 143 -7.40 -12.22 6.08
C ARG A 143 -7.55 -12.35 4.55
N ARG A 144 -7.96 -11.27 3.85
CA ARG A 144 -8.15 -11.28 2.40
C ARG A 144 -6.85 -11.12 1.62
N THR A 145 -5.80 -10.59 2.25
CA THR A 145 -4.49 -10.34 1.61
C THR A 145 -3.43 -11.35 2.01
N LEU A 146 -3.69 -12.23 2.99
CA LEU A 146 -2.85 -13.40 3.32
C LEU A 146 -2.96 -14.48 2.22
N LEU A 147 -2.45 -14.16 1.04
CA LEU A 147 -2.42 -15.04 -0.14
C LEU A 147 -1.09 -15.83 -0.20
N PRO A 148 -1.02 -16.95 -0.93
CA PRO A 148 0.25 -17.65 -1.14
C PRO A 148 1.33 -16.74 -1.71
N GLY A 149 2.57 -16.85 -1.20
CA GLY A 149 3.71 -16.03 -1.63
C GLY A 149 3.76 -14.61 -1.03
N VAL A 150 2.82 -14.24 -0.17
CA VAL A 150 2.88 -12.95 0.54
C VAL A 150 3.97 -12.98 1.61
N VAL A 151 4.78 -11.93 1.60
CA VAL A 151 5.82 -11.63 2.59
C VAL A 151 5.51 -10.25 3.14
N SER A 152 5.23 -10.17 4.43
CA SER A 152 4.91 -8.91 5.08
C SER A 152 5.38 -8.93 6.53
N GLU A 153 5.60 -7.75 7.07
CA GLU A 153 5.83 -7.55 8.48
C GLU A 153 4.54 -7.78 9.28
N LEU A 154 4.69 -8.32 10.48
CA LEU A 154 3.68 -8.27 11.52
C LEU A 154 4.14 -7.34 12.62
N LYS A 155 3.24 -6.50 13.11
CA LYS A 155 3.53 -5.65 14.28
C LYS A 155 3.83 -6.53 15.49
N ALA A 156 4.73 -6.09 16.35
CA ALA A 156 5.06 -6.78 17.60
C ALA A 156 3.82 -7.08 18.47
N SER A 157 2.80 -6.21 18.42
CA SER A 157 1.52 -6.39 19.12
C SER A 157 0.50 -7.29 18.41
N ALA A 158 0.77 -7.72 17.17
CA ALA A 158 -0.08 -8.66 16.46
C ALA A 158 -0.08 -10.00 17.22
N ARG A 159 -1.25 -10.63 17.32
CA ARG A 159 -1.40 -11.92 18.01
C ARG A 159 -1.55 -13.04 16.99
N VAL A 160 -0.72 -14.07 17.15
CA VAL A 160 -0.79 -15.32 16.39
C VAL A 160 -1.25 -16.45 17.31
N THR A 161 -1.76 -17.53 16.73
CA THR A 161 -2.13 -18.73 17.47
C THR A 161 -1.05 -19.80 17.30
N GLU A 162 -0.49 -20.25 18.41
CA GLU A 162 0.46 -21.36 18.50
C GLU A 162 -0.03 -22.34 19.56
N GLY A 163 -0.12 -23.64 19.23
CA GLY A 163 -0.60 -24.65 20.18
C GLY A 163 -1.99 -24.35 20.79
N GLY A 164 -2.87 -23.67 20.06
CA GLY A 164 -4.19 -23.25 20.53
C GLY A 164 -4.21 -22.00 21.43
N ARG A 165 -3.05 -21.39 21.71
CA ARG A 165 -2.93 -20.16 22.50
C ARG A 165 -2.71 -18.97 21.60
N SER A 166 -3.40 -17.88 21.89
CA SER A 166 -3.14 -16.59 21.26
C SER A 166 -1.95 -15.93 21.95
N VAL A 167 -0.88 -15.61 21.22
CA VAL A 167 0.39 -15.07 21.72
C VAL A 167 0.82 -13.87 20.87
N PRO A 168 1.22 -12.73 21.45
CA PRO A 168 1.83 -11.61 20.71
C PRO A 168 3.12 -12.02 19.99
N VAL A 169 3.37 -11.48 18.81
CA VAL A 169 4.62 -11.68 18.06
C VAL A 169 5.85 -11.28 18.89
N ALA A 170 5.74 -10.23 19.71
CA ALA A 170 6.82 -9.75 20.58
C ALA A 170 7.33 -10.78 21.62
N GLU A 171 6.55 -11.82 21.92
CA GLU A 171 6.92 -12.86 22.90
C GLU A 171 7.68 -14.03 22.25
N PHE A 172 7.74 -14.08 20.91
CA PHE A 172 8.48 -15.13 20.21
C PHE A 172 9.99 -14.82 20.25
N PRO A 173 10.84 -15.82 20.53
CA PRO A 173 12.28 -15.66 20.36
C PRO A 173 12.65 -15.58 18.87
N GLU A 174 13.90 -15.19 18.58
CA GLU A 174 14.43 -15.25 17.21
C GLU A 174 14.30 -16.67 16.64
N GLY A 175 13.82 -16.78 15.40
CA GLY A 175 13.65 -18.07 14.74
C GLY A 175 12.47 -18.13 13.77
N GLU A 176 12.18 -19.35 13.31
CA GLU A 176 11.07 -19.66 12.40
C GLU A 176 10.00 -20.49 13.11
N PHE A 177 8.74 -20.08 12.98
CA PHE A 177 7.59 -20.73 13.64
C PHE A 177 6.47 -20.98 12.64
N SER A 178 5.78 -22.12 12.82
CA SER A 178 4.53 -22.41 12.11
C SER A 178 3.36 -22.03 13.01
N VAL A 179 2.68 -20.93 12.68
CA VAL A 179 1.62 -20.34 13.50
C VAL A 179 0.38 -20.06 12.66
N THR A 180 -0.74 -19.78 13.30
CA THR A 180 -1.95 -19.32 12.62
C THR A 180 -2.16 -17.83 12.88
N TYR A 181 -2.34 -17.04 11.83
CA TYR A 181 -2.67 -15.62 11.93
C TYR A 181 -3.96 -15.34 11.15
N LEU A 182 -4.95 -14.71 11.79
CA LEU A 182 -6.27 -14.44 11.19
C LEU A 182 -6.95 -15.70 10.58
N ASN A 183 -6.77 -16.85 11.24
CA ASN A 183 -7.22 -18.18 10.80
C ASN A 183 -6.55 -18.70 9.51
N VAL A 184 -5.37 -18.17 9.16
CA VAL A 184 -4.55 -18.64 8.05
C VAL A 184 -3.23 -19.18 8.59
N PRO A 185 -2.81 -20.41 8.23
CA PRO A 185 -1.48 -20.91 8.55
C PRO A 185 -0.42 -20.06 7.86
N ILE A 186 0.56 -19.58 8.63
CA ILE A 186 1.70 -18.80 8.12
C ILE A 186 3.01 -19.32 8.70
N LYS A 187 4.11 -19.01 8.01
CA LYS A 187 5.45 -19.08 8.58
C LYS A 187 5.78 -17.70 9.18
N LEU A 188 5.99 -17.64 10.49
CA LEU A 188 6.48 -16.45 11.18
C LEU A 188 8.01 -16.53 11.26
N ILE A 189 8.70 -15.50 10.80
CA ILE A 189 10.16 -15.35 10.95
C ILE A 189 10.38 -14.17 11.88
N VAL A 190 11.03 -14.41 13.02
CA VAL A 190 11.38 -13.40 14.00
C VAL A 190 12.88 -13.15 13.89
N VAL A 191 13.25 -11.91 13.58
CA VAL A 191 14.63 -11.44 13.49
C VAL A 191 14.85 -10.38 14.56
N VAL A 192 15.85 -10.57 15.42
CA VAL A 192 16.22 -9.59 16.45
C VAL A 192 17.40 -8.79 15.94
N TYR A 193 17.16 -7.52 15.61
CA TYR A 193 18.26 -6.62 15.28
C TYR A 193 18.98 -6.22 16.58
N PRO A 194 20.31 -6.39 16.68
CA PRO A 194 21.06 -5.81 17.79
C PRO A 194 20.91 -4.28 17.70
N VAL A 195 20.32 -3.68 18.72
CA VAL A 195 20.25 -2.23 18.84
C VAL A 195 21.64 -1.74 19.26
N SER A 196 22.44 -1.30 18.29
CA SER A 196 23.66 -0.55 18.57
C SER A 196 23.26 0.86 19.01
N TRP A 197 23.36 1.13 20.31
CA TRP A 197 23.28 2.46 20.90
C TRP A 197 24.62 3.19 20.80
#